data_AF-A0A936BV34-F1
#
_entry.id   AF-A0A936BV34-F1
#
_cell.length_a   1.000
_cell.length_b   1.000
_cell.length_c   1.000
_cell.angle_alpha   90.00
_cell.angle_beta   90.00
_cell.angle_gamma   90.00
#
_symmetry.space_group_name_H-M   'P 1'
#
loop_
_entity.id
_entity.type
_entity.pdbx_description
1 polymer ?
#
loop_
_entity_poly.entity_id
_entity_poly.type
_entity_poly.pdbx_seq_one_letter_code
_entity_poly.pdbx_strand_id
1 'polypeptide(L)'
;MPIETYRTIHLFAIMLLFTSIGGLALYVAAGGTKAANPHRTLVSALHGTAAFLVLLGGFGMLARLHVAFPFPLWIWIKLTIWTLLSVVIVLPYRKPDLAKPLFLAAPLLGLAAAWAAIFKPA
;
A
#
# COMPACT_ATOMS: atom_id res chain seq x y z
N MET A 1 -4.42 -17.45 16.00
CA MET A 1 -4.88 -16.05 15.99
C MET A 1 -6.14 -15.93 15.14
N PRO A 2 -7.19 -15.24 15.61
CA PRO A 2 -8.42 -15.01 14.85
C PRO A 2 -8.17 -14.27 13.52
N ILE A 3 -9.08 -14.43 12.55
CA ILE A 3 -9.03 -13.70 11.28
C ILE A 3 -9.05 -12.18 11.48
N GLU A 4 -9.77 -11.72 12.51
CA GLU A 4 -9.87 -10.30 12.86
C GLU A 4 -8.52 -9.67 13.21
N THR A 5 -7.59 -10.42 13.81
CA THR A 5 -6.23 -9.92 14.07
C THR A 5 -5.51 -9.56 12.77
N TYR A 6 -5.57 -10.44 11.77
CA TYR A 6 -4.95 -10.20 10.47
C TYR A 6 -5.66 -9.10 9.68
N ARG A 7 -7.00 -9.01 9.80
CA ARG A 7 -7.79 -7.93 9.21
C ARG A 7 -7.38 -6.57 9.78
N THR A 8 -7.25 -6.46 11.10
CA THR A 8 -6.80 -5.22 11.76
C THR A 8 -5.39 -4.84 11.34
N ILE A 9 -4.46 -5.81 11.30
CA ILE A 9 -3.09 -5.58 10.80
C ILE A 9 -3.12 -5.05 9.36
N HIS A 10 -3.91 -5.69 8.48
CA HIS A 10 -3.99 -5.33 7.07
C HIS A 10 -4.56 -3.91 6.87
N LEU A 11 -5.65 -3.57 7.57
CA LEU A 11 -6.27 -2.24 7.48
C LEU A 11 -5.37 -1.15 8.04
N PHE A 12 -4.73 -1.38 9.19
CA PHE A 12 -3.77 -0.44 9.76
C PHE A 12 -2.57 -0.23 8.82
N ALA A 13 -2.05 -1.30 8.24
CA ALA A 13 -0.98 -1.22 7.25
C ALA A 13 -1.40 -0.39 6.02
N ILE A 14 -2.62 -0.59 5.52
CA ILE A 14 -3.18 0.21 4.41
C ILE A 14 -3.21 1.70 4.77
N MET A 15 -3.67 2.06 5.98
CA MET A 15 -3.68 3.45 6.44
C MET A 15 -2.26 4.04 6.44
N LEU A 16 -1.29 3.34 7.02
CA LEU A 16 0.11 3.78 7.04
C LEU A 16 0.71 3.91 5.62
N LEU A 17 0.37 2.98 4.72
CA LEU A 17 0.83 2.99 3.34
C LEU A 17 0.35 4.25 2.63
N PHE A 18 -0.95 4.58 2.74
CA PHE A 18 -1.51 5.77 2.12
C PHE A 18 -1.05 7.08 2.79
N THR A 19 -0.93 7.11 4.12
CA THR A 19 -0.41 8.28 4.84
C THR A 19 1.03 8.58 4.42
N SER A 20 1.90 7.56 4.31
CA SER A 20 3.30 7.75 3.91
C SER A 20 3.44 8.18 2.44
N ILE A 21 2.68 7.56 1.52
CA ILE A 21 2.65 7.97 0.10
C ILE A 21 2.13 9.40 -0.03
N GLY A 22 0.99 9.71 0.59
CA GLY A 22 0.35 11.02 0.49
C GLY A 22 1.21 12.15 1.05
N GLY A 23 1.78 11.94 2.24
CA GLY A 23 2.68 12.91 2.87
C GLY A 23 3.91 13.20 2.02
N LEU A 24 4.56 12.16 1.46
CA LEU A 24 5.70 12.35 0.59
C LEU A 24 5.31 13.04 -0.73
N ALA A 25 4.23 12.57 -1.36
CA ALA A 25 3.77 13.08 -2.64
C ALA A 25 3.43 14.58 -2.55
N LEU A 26 2.70 15.02 -1.53
CA LEU A 26 2.38 16.43 -1.33
C LEU A 26 3.63 17.26 -1.00
N TYR A 27 4.52 16.74 -0.15
CA TYR A 27 5.79 17.41 0.15
C TYR A 27 6.61 17.69 -1.12
N VAL A 28 6.77 16.69 -1.98
CA VAL A 28 7.49 16.84 -3.25
C VAL A 28 6.73 17.73 -4.23
N ALA A 29 5.42 17.60 -4.33
CA ALA A 29 4.59 18.45 -5.19
C ALA A 29 4.64 19.94 -4.80
N ALA A 30 4.95 20.25 -3.54
CA ALA A 30 5.19 21.60 -3.04
C ALA A 30 6.65 22.09 -3.25
N GLY A 31 7.48 21.34 -3.98
CA GLY A 31 8.89 21.69 -4.24
C GLY A 31 9.88 21.09 -3.24
N GLY A 32 9.43 20.24 -2.31
CA GLY A 32 10.28 19.57 -1.34
C GLY A 32 11.27 18.60 -2.00
N THR A 33 12.51 18.57 -1.49
CA THR A 33 13.57 17.68 -2.00
C THR A 33 13.97 16.63 -0.96
N LYS A 34 14.61 15.54 -1.39
CA LYS A 34 15.05 14.47 -0.47
C LYS A 34 16.07 14.97 0.56
N ALA A 35 16.94 15.90 0.16
CA ALA A 35 17.97 16.47 1.04
C ALA A 35 17.34 17.36 2.12
N ALA A 36 16.29 18.12 1.76
CA ALA A 36 15.62 19.05 2.65
C ALA A 36 14.49 18.44 3.49
N ASN A 37 14.24 17.13 3.41
CA ASN A 37 13.17 16.48 4.19
C ASN A 37 13.73 15.96 5.54
N PRO A 38 13.49 16.65 6.67
CA PRO A 38 13.95 16.19 7.99
C PRO A 38 13.24 14.89 8.44
N HIS A 39 12.07 14.59 7.87
CA HIS A 39 11.26 13.43 8.24
C HIS A 39 11.41 12.25 7.27
N ARG A 40 12.40 12.28 6.35
CA ARG A 40 12.59 11.22 5.33
C ARG A 40 12.72 9.82 5.92
N THR A 41 13.38 9.70 7.08
CA THR A 41 13.59 8.41 7.75
C THR A 41 12.29 7.88 8.32
N LEU A 42 11.51 8.73 8.97
CA LEU A 42 10.18 8.38 9.48
C LEU A 42 9.26 7.91 8.34
N VAL A 43 9.19 8.68 7.26
CA VAL A 43 8.38 8.34 6.07
C VAL A 43 8.81 7.00 5.48
N SER A 44 10.11 6.77 5.31
CA SER A 44 10.63 5.53 4.73
C SER A 44 10.39 4.32 5.65
N ALA A 45 10.57 4.48 6.97
CA ALA A 45 10.35 3.43 7.95
C ALA A 45 8.87 3.04 8.05
N LEU A 46 7.97 4.04 8.12
CA LEU A 46 6.53 3.81 8.12
C LEU A 46 6.08 3.11 6.84
N HIS A 47 6.57 3.55 5.68
CA HIS A 47 6.21 2.93 4.41
C HIS A 47 6.70 1.49 4.29
N GLY A 48 7.98 1.23 4.63
CA GLY A 48 8.54 -0.12 4.60
C GLY A 48 7.82 -1.07 5.57
N THR A 49 7.49 -0.59 6.76
CA THR A 49 6.70 -1.35 7.74
C THR A 49 5.28 -1.62 7.22
N ALA A 50 4.63 -0.62 6.63
CA ALA A 50 3.31 -0.76 6.03
C ALA A 50 3.31 -1.77 4.87
N ALA A 51 4.31 -1.72 3.99
CA ALA A 51 4.49 -2.66 2.88
C ALA A 51 4.65 -4.11 3.35
N PHE A 52 5.38 -4.34 4.44
CA PHE A 52 5.47 -5.66 5.06
C PHE A 52 4.13 -6.09 5.69
N LEU A 53 3.54 -5.24 6.52
CA LEU A 53 2.34 -5.56 7.28
C LEU A 53 1.11 -5.76 6.39
N VAL A 54 1.00 -5.06 5.25
CA VAL A 54 -0.11 -5.26 4.31
C VAL A 54 -0.06 -6.67 3.73
N LEU A 55 1.12 -7.21 3.43
CA LEU A 55 1.27 -8.60 2.99
C LEU A 55 1.05 -9.58 4.14
N LEU A 56 1.61 -9.31 5.32
CA LEU A 56 1.43 -10.17 6.51
C LEU A 56 -0.06 -10.34 6.86
N GLY A 57 -0.81 -9.24 6.95
CA GLY A 57 -2.25 -9.28 7.21
C GLY A 57 -3.02 -9.94 6.07
N GLY A 58 -2.64 -9.68 4.82
CA GLY A 58 -3.27 -10.28 3.64
C GLY A 58 -3.13 -11.81 3.60
N PHE A 59 -1.90 -12.32 3.64
CA PHE A 59 -1.64 -13.76 3.65
C PHE A 59 -2.15 -14.44 4.93
N GLY A 60 -2.08 -13.76 6.07
CA GLY A 60 -2.67 -14.27 7.31
C GLY A 60 -4.19 -14.47 7.19
N MET A 61 -4.92 -13.56 6.55
CA MET A 61 -6.34 -13.76 6.25
C MET A 61 -6.56 -14.90 5.26
N LEU A 62 -5.76 -15.02 4.19
CA LEU A 62 -5.87 -16.13 3.23
C LEU A 62 -5.73 -17.50 3.91
N ALA A 63 -4.76 -17.65 4.82
CA ALA A 63 -4.55 -18.87 5.58
C ALA A 63 -5.77 -19.21 6.47
N ARG A 64 -6.43 -18.21 7.04
CA ARG A 64 -7.66 -18.41 7.86
C ARG A 64 -8.91 -18.68 7.03
N LEU A 65 -8.92 -18.25 5.77
CA LEU A 65 -9.97 -18.57 4.80
C LEU A 65 -9.73 -19.90 4.08
N HIS A 66 -8.67 -20.65 4.44
CA HIS A 66 -8.28 -21.89 3.78
C HIS A 66 -8.07 -21.75 2.27
N VAL A 67 -7.64 -20.57 1.82
CA VAL A 67 -7.34 -20.34 0.40
C VAL A 67 -5.92 -20.84 0.11
N ALA A 68 -5.83 -21.88 -0.71
CA ALA A 68 -4.58 -22.46 -1.19
C ALA A 68 -4.28 -22.06 -2.64
N PHE A 69 -3.04 -22.31 -3.06
CA PHE A 69 -2.65 -22.20 -4.47
C PHE A 69 -3.31 -23.32 -5.30
N PRO A 70 -3.75 -23.07 -6.55
CA PRO A 70 -3.63 -21.82 -7.31
C PRO A 70 -4.57 -20.72 -6.82
N PHE A 71 -4.07 -19.49 -6.75
CA PHE A 71 -4.88 -18.37 -6.29
C PHE A 71 -5.87 -17.89 -7.35
N PRO A 72 -7.13 -17.59 -6.98
CA PRO A 72 -8.08 -16.93 -7.86
C PRO A 72 -7.59 -15.53 -8.28
N LEU A 73 -8.09 -15.06 -9.42
CA LEU A 73 -7.66 -13.80 -10.07
C LEU A 73 -7.70 -12.59 -9.14
N TRP A 74 -8.72 -12.48 -8.26
CA TRP A 74 -8.83 -11.34 -7.34
C TRP A 74 -7.66 -11.22 -6.37
N ILE A 75 -7.02 -12.34 -5.99
CA ILE A 75 -5.81 -12.32 -5.14
C ILE A 75 -4.64 -11.78 -5.94
N TRP A 76 -4.47 -12.22 -7.19
CA TRP A 76 -3.41 -11.71 -8.07
C TRP A 76 -3.53 -10.21 -8.32
N ILE A 77 -4.76 -9.71 -8.51
CA ILE A 77 -5.04 -8.28 -8.62
C ILE A 77 -4.56 -7.55 -7.36
N LYS A 78 -4.96 -8.01 -6.17
CA LYS A 78 -4.57 -7.38 -4.91
C LYS A 78 -3.06 -7.45 -4.66
N LEU A 79 -2.43 -8.60 -4.89
CA LEU A 79 -0.98 -8.76 -4.73
C LEU A 79 -0.22 -7.79 -5.63
N THR A 80 -0.61 -7.71 -6.91
CA THR A 80 -0.02 -6.77 -7.86
C THR A 80 -0.15 -5.33 -7.36
N ILE A 81 -1.34 -4.93 -6.94
CA ILE A 81 -1.57 -3.56 -6.43
C ILE A 81 -0.74 -3.27 -5.18
N TRP A 82 -0.73 -4.15 -4.19
CA TRP A 82 0.03 -3.93 -2.96
C TRP A 82 1.53 -3.89 -3.20
N THR A 83 2.05 -4.74 -4.09
CA THR A 83 3.46 -4.70 -4.49
C THR A 83 3.79 -3.39 -5.21
N LEU A 84 2.96 -2.94 -6.16
CA LEU A 84 3.15 -1.67 -6.85
C LEU A 84 3.17 -0.50 -5.85
N LEU A 85 2.18 -0.43 -4.95
CA LEU A 85 2.11 0.61 -3.92
C LEU A 85 3.27 0.56 -2.91
N SER A 86 3.89 -0.61 -2.70
CA SER A 86 5.05 -0.75 -1.81
C SER A 86 6.35 -0.21 -2.40
N VAL A 87 6.48 -0.15 -3.72
CA VAL A 87 7.69 0.34 -4.41
C VAL A 87 7.54 1.77 -4.93
N VAL A 88 6.29 2.25 -5.06
CA VAL A 88 5.98 3.55 -5.69
C VAL A 88 6.54 4.75 -4.93
N ILE A 89 6.84 4.60 -3.64
CA ILE A 89 7.37 5.70 -2.81
C ILE A 89 8.74 6.24 -3.28
N VAL A 90 9.45 5.48 -4.11
CA VAL A 90 10.72 5.90 -4.71
C VAL A 90 10.49 6.95 -5.82
N LEU A 91 9.31 6.98 -6.45
CA LEU A 91 9.05 7.80 -7.63
C LEU A 91 9.07 9.32 -7.37
N PRO A 92 8.43 9.88 -6.32
CA PRO A 92 8.36 11.33 -6.13
C PRO A 92 9.73 12.01 -6.16
N TYR A 93 10.72 11.43 -5.46
CA TYR A 93 12.07 12.00 -5.47
C TYR A 93 12.86 11.79 -6.75
N ARG A 94 12.51 10.79 -7.59
CA ARG A 94 13.19 10.53 -8.87
C ARG A 94 12.56 11.28 -10.04
N LYS A 95 11.24 11.48 -9.99
CA LYS A 95 10.44 12.18 -10.99
C LYS A 95 9.38 13.03 -10.28
N PRO A 96 9.73 14.25 -9.81
CA PRO A 96 8.83 15.12 -9.06
C PRO A 96 7.49 15.41 -9.74
N ASP A 97 7.48 15.45 -11.08
CA ASP A 97 6.25 15.65 -11.87
C ASP A 97 5.20 14.56 -11.66
N LEU A 98 5.61 13.36 -11.21
CA LEU A 98 4.72 12.27 -10.88
C LEU A 98 4.15 12.35 -9.46
N ALA A 99 4.57 13.31 -8.63
CA ALA A 99 4.10 13.41 -7.25
C ALA A 99 2.59 13.69 -7.16
N LYS A 100 2.06 14.66 -7.92
CA LYS A 100 0.62 14.95 -7.97
C LYS A 100 -0.20 13.80 -8.59
N PRO A 101 0.19 13.24 -9.77
CA PRO A 101 -0.44 12.03 -10.28
C PRO A 101 -0.44 10.88 -9.27
N LEU A 102 0.67 10.64 -8.56
CA LEU A 102 0.75 9.57 -7.58
C LEU A 102 -0.21 9.80 -6.40
N PHE A 103 -0.30 11.03 -5.91
CA PHE A 103 -1.24 11.38 -4.83
C PHE A 103 -2.68 11.00 -5.18
N LEU A 104 -3.09 11.19 -6.44
CA LEU A 104 -4.44 10.86 -6.92
C LEU A 104 -4.58 9.38 -7.33
N ALA A 105 -3.56 8.80 -7.95
CA ALA A 105 -3.60 7.43 -8.45
C ALA A 105 -3.53 6.39 -7.33
N ALA A 106 -2.78 6.66 -6.26
CA ALA A 106 -2.66 5.73 -5.14
C ALA A 106 -4.02 5.33 -4.53
N PRO A 107 -4.92 6.25 -4.12
CA PRO A 107 -6.21 5.86 -3.59
C PRO A 107 -7.10 5.14 -4.61
N LEU A 108 -6.97 5.43 -5.91
CA LEU A 108 -7.69 4.69 -6.96
C LEU A 108 -7.22 3.24 -7.07
N LEU A 109 -5.91 2.99 -6.93
CA LEU A 109 -5.37 1.64 -6.82
C LEU A 109 -5.87 0.94 -5.55
N GLY A 110 -5.90 1.64 -4.42
CA GLY A 110 -6.50 1.13 -3.18
C GLY A 110 -7.97 0.75 -3.34
N LEU A 111 -8.75 1.59 -4.02
CA LEU A 111 -10.15 1.34 -4.36
C LEU A 111 -10.28 0.10 -5.25
N ALA A 112 -9.44 -0.05 -6.27
CA ALA A 112 -9.44 -1.24 -7.13
C ALA A 112 -9.13 -2.52 -6.33
N ALA A 113 -8.18 -2.48 -5.40
CA ALA A 113 -7.89 -3.61 -4.52
C ALA A 113 -9.03 -3.93 -3.55
N ALA A 114 -9.73 -2.91 -3.05
CA ALA A 114 -10.91 -3.08 -2.21
C ALA A 114 -12.08 -3.67 -3.01
N TRP A 115 -12.35 -3.13 -4.19
CA TRP A 115 -13.37 -3.62 -5.12
C TRP A 115 -13.14 -5.09 -5.47
N ALA A 116 -11.90 -5.47 -5.82
CA ALA A 116 -11.54 -6.86 -6.10
C ALA A 116 -11.79 -7.79 -4.90
N ALA A 117 -11.64 -7.31 -3.66
CA ALA A 117 -11.90 -8.10 -2.45
C ALA A 117 -13.39 -8.27 -2.13
N ILE A 118 -14.18 -7.22 -2.40
CA ILE A 118 -15.62 -7.15 -2.09
C ILE A 118 -16.42 -7.96 -3.11
N PHE A 119 -16.18 -7.71 -4.40
CA PHE A 119 -16.92 -8.30 -5.51
C PHE A 119 -16.23 -9.55 -6.08
N LYS A 120 -15.28 -10.15 -5.35
CA LYS A 120 -14.67 -11.42 -5.74
C LYS A 120 -15.78 -12.46 -6.01
N PRO A 121 -15.71 -13.21 -7.12
CA PRO A 121 -16.49 -14.43 -7.27
C PRO A 121 -16.14 -15.36 -6.10
N ALA A 122 -17.17 -15.98 -5.51
CA ALA A 122 -17.01 -16.97 -4.46
C ALA A 122 -16.20 -18.18 -4.95
#